data_AF-A0A1D6IDS4-F1
#
_entry.id   AF-A0A1D6IDS4-F1
#
_cell.length_a   1.000
_cell.length_b   1.000
_cell.length_c   1.000
_cell.angle_alpha   90.00
_cell.angle_beta   90.00
_cell.angle_gamma   90.00
#
_symmetry.space_group_name_H-M   'P 1'
#
loop_
_entity.id
_entity.type
_entity.pdbx_description
1 polymer ?
#
loop_
_entity_poly.entity_id
_entity_poly.type
_entity_poly.pdbx_seq_one_letter_code
_entity_poly.pdbx_strand_id
1 'polypeptide(L)'
;MDSHVGSGKVITAPLITEDGRPIKDPLVLLEATADKDTSEVAPSTSINGNEIDESAERITDKQIIEWKLTLHQIGLDVLRTDRTMVFYENKENLSKLWDILAVYAWIDKDVGYCQGMSDLCSPMIVLLKDEADAFWCFEKLMRRLRGNFKCTDQSVGVSNQLQHLASIIQVLDPKLHDHLETLGGGDYLFAFRMFMVLFRREVSFGDSLYLWEDVGSRIRP
;
A
#
# COMPACT_ATOMS: atom_id res chain seq x y z
N MET A 1 -17.82 5.70 -6.93
CA MET A 1 -16.36 5.48 -6.91
C MET A 1 -15.70 6.76 -7.39
N ASP A 2 -14.56 7.14 -6.80
CA ASP A 2 -13.81 8.34 -7.20
C ASP A 2 -13.42 8.26 -8.68
N SER A 3 -13.47 9.38 -9.42
CA SER A 3 -13.16 9.43 -10.85
C SER A 3 -11.71 9.08 -11.17
N HIS A 4 -10.83 9.03 -10.16
CA HIS A 4 -9.42 8.72 -10.33
C HIS A 4 -9.13 7.20 -10.27
N VAL A 5 -9.97 6.39 -9.61
CA VAL A 5 -9.76 4.94 -9.52
C VAL A 5 -10.11 4.28 -10.85
N GLY A 6 -9.17 3.54 -11.42
CA GLY A 6 -9.25 2.93 -12.75
C GLY A 6 -8.96 3.90 -13.89
N SER A 7 -8.49 5.12 -13.59
CA SER A 7 -8.23 6.17 -14.60
C SER A 7 -6.89 6.03 -15.33
N GLY A 8 -6.03 5.09 -14.92
CA GLY A 8 -4.66 4.99 -15.41
C GLY A 8 -3.66 5.90 -14.68
N LYS A 9 -4.13 6.68 -13.69
CA LYS A 9 -3.32 7.71 -12.99
C LYS A 9 -3.07 7.32 -11.54
N VAL A 10 -1.80 7.42 -11.14
CA VAL A 10 -1.37 7.23 -9.75
C VAL A 10 -1.39 8.57 -9.02
N ILE A 11 -2.01 8.60 -7.83
CA ILE A 11 -2.13 9.81 -7.03
C ILE A 11 -0.98 9.93 -6.04
N THR A 12 -0.14 10.95 -6.20
CA THR A 12 1.05 11.16 -5.36
C THR A 12 0.99 12.39 -4.45
N ALA A 13 -0.10 13.15 -4.51
CA ALA A 13 -0.31 14.31 -3.64
C ALA A 13 -1.73 14.29 -3.03
N PRO A 14 -1.92 14.89 -1.84
CA PRO A 14 -3.23 14.92 -1.19
C PRO A 14 -4.28 15.64 -2.06
N LEU A 15 -5.47 15.05 -2.18
CA LEU A 15 -6.59 15.63 -2.95
C LEU A 15 -7.53 16.49 -2.11
N ILE A 16 -7.56 16.24 -0.79
CA ILE A 16 -8.47 16.90 0.15
C ILE A 16 -7.72 17.22 1.45
N THR A 17 -8.25 18.19 2.20
CA THR A 17 -7.84 18.45 3.59
C THR A 17 -8.55 17.50 4.55
N GLU A 18 -8.07 17.42 5.80
CA GLU A 18 -8.71 16.65 6.89
C GLU A 18 -10.18 17.08 7.13
N ASP A 19 -10.51 18.33 6.83
CA ASP A 19 -11.88 18.88 6.95
C ASP A 19 -12.83 18.50 5.80
N GLY A 20 -12.35 17.70 4.83
CA GLY A 20 -13.11 17.27 3.67
C GLY A 20 -13.23 18.32 2.56
N ARG A 21 -12.34 19.32 2.54
CA ARG A 21 -12.30 20.35 1.48
C ARG A 21 -11.37 19.93 0.35
N PRO A 22 -11.80 19.99 -0.92
CA PRO A 22 -10.91 19.74 -2.06
C PRO A 22 -9.72 20.70 -2.09
N ILE A 23 -8.52 20.17 -2.35
CA ILE A 23 -7.33 20.97 -2.59
C ILE A 23 -7.38 21.46 -4.03
N LYS A 24 -7.39 22.79 -4.21
CA LYS A 24 -7.50 23.45 -5.52
C LYS A 24 -6.15 23.97 -6.06
N ASP A 25 -5.05 23.70 -5.35
CA ASP A 25 -3.73 24.15 -5.78
C ASP A 25 -3.35 23.49 -7.12
N PRO A 26 -3.16 24.27 -8.20
CA PRO A 26 -2.86 23.73 -9.52
C PRO A 26 -1.57 22.91 -9.57
N LEU A 27 -0.54 23.27 -8.79
CA LEU A 27 0.69 22.47 -8.71
C LEU A 27 0.41 21.11 -8.05
N VAL A 28 -0.39 21.10 -6.97
CA VAL A 28 -0.74 19.85 -6.28
C VAL A 28 -1.58 18.95 -7.18
N LEU A 29 -2.47 19.50 -8.00
CA LEU A 29 -3.28 18.71 -8.95
C LEU A 29 -2.44 18.19 -10.13
N LEU A 30 -1.46 18.97 -10.58
CA LEU A 30 -0.46 18.55 -11.56
C LEU A 30 0.49 17.48 -11.00
N GLU A 31 0.82 17.53 -9.71
CA GLU A 31 1.65 16.53 -9.03
C GLU A 31 0.84 15.31 -8.55
N ALA A 32 -0.47 15.45 -8.35
CA ALA A 32 -1.38 14.37 -8.00
C ALA A 32 -1.70 13.46 -9.19
N THR A 33 -1.34 13.86 -10.41
CA THR A 33 -1.46 13.01 -11.59
C THR A 33 -0.09 12.85 -12.21
N ALA A 34 0.43 11.63 -12.28
CA ALA A 34 1.77 11.35 -12.82
C ALA A 34 1.84 11.50 -14.37
N ASP A 35 1.36 12.61 -14.92
CA ASP A 35 1.47 12.99 -16.33
C ASP A 35 2.49 14.13 -16.48
N LYS A 36 3.77 13.76 -16.66
CA LYS A 36 4.80 14.70 -17.14
C LYS A 36 5.05 14.64 -18.65
N ASP A 37 4.23 13.91 -19.41
CA ASP A 37 4.35 13.84 -20.87
C ASP A 37 3.04 14.21 -21.56
N THR A 38 2.79 15.51 -21.68
CA THR A 38 2.15 16.09 -22.87
C THR A 38 2.78 17.44 -23.14
N SER A 39 3.78 17.44 -24.04
CA SER A 39 4.13 18.61 -24.81
C SER A 39 2.99 18.88 -25.81
N GLU A 40 1.93 19.55 -25.36
CA GLU A 40 0.97 20.16 -26.27
C GLU A 40 0.91 21.66 -26.01
N VAL A 41 1.04 22.38 -27.12
CA VAL A 41 1.22 23.82 -27.26
C VAL A 41 0.12 24.58 -26.53
N ALA A 42 0.50 25.46 -25.60
CA ALA A 42 -0.40 26.41 -24.98
C ALA A 42 -1.03 27.32 -26.06
N PRO A 43 -2.37 27.39 -26.19
CA PRO A 43 -2.99 28.47 -26.93
C PRO A 43 -3.02 29.70 -26.03
N SER A 44 -2.27 30.73 -26.42
CA SER A 44 -2.39 32.07 -25.86
C SER A 44 -3.81 32.59 -26.06
N THR A 45 -4.62 32.60 -25.00
CA THR A 45 -5.88 33.33 -24.98
C THR A 45 -5.96 34.11 -23.68
N SER A 46 -5.69 35.41 -23.78
CA SER A 46 -6.03 36.41 -22.79
C SER A 46 -7.54 36.47 -22.61
N ILE A 47 -8.06 36.06 -21.45
CA ILE A 47 -9.44 36.31 -21.04
C ILE A 47 -9.47 36.74 -19.56
N ASN A 48 -10.23 37.81 -19.36
CA ASN A 48 -10.47 38.58 -18.16
C ASN A 48 -10.84 37.76 -16.92
N GLY A 49 -10.51 38.31 -15.75
CA GLY A 49 -11.04 37.85 -14.48
C GLY A 49 -12.57 37.94 -14.46
N ASN A 50 -13.20 36.83 -14.10
CA ASN A 50 -14.34 36.76 -13.19
C ASN A 50 -14.69 35.31 -12.88
N GLU A 51 -15.17 35.12 -11.64
CA GLU A 51 -15.88 33.95 -11.10
C GLU A 51 -15.02 32.75 -10.68
N ILE A 52 -14.52 32.85 -9.44
CA ILE A 52 -14.10 31.73 -8.62
C ILE A 52 -15.34 30.84 -8.41
N ASP A 53 -15.33 29.66 -9.00
CA ASP A 53 -16.36 28.65 -8.77
C ASP A 53 -16.24 28.09 -7.34
N GLU A 54 -17.07 28.61 -6.44
CA GLU A 54 -17.24 28.18 -5.05
C GLU A 54 -18.03 26.85 -4.91
N SER A 55 -18.41 26.19 -6.02
CA SER A 55 -19.31 25.02 -6.00
C SER A 55 -18.66 23.64 -5.80
N ALA A 56 -17.38 23.57 -5.39
CA ALA A 56 -16.80 22.29 -5.01
C ALA A 56 -17.35 21.86 -3.64
N GLU A 57 -18.45 21.10 -3.64
CA GLU A 57 -19.15 20.67 -2.42
C GLU A 57 -18.19 20.00 -1.43
N ARG A 58 -18.25 20.47 -0.18
CA ARG A 58 -17.50 19.88 0.93
C ARG A 58 -17.94 18.44 1.14
N ILE A 59 -16.98 17.52 1.17
CA ILE A 59 -17.26 16.14 1.55
C ILE A 59 -17.53 16.10 3.05
N THR A 60 -18.65 15.51 3.43
CA THR A 60 -19.07 15.37 4.83
C THR A 60 -18.99 13.94 5.36
N ASP A 61 -18.93 12.96 4.46
CA ASP A 61 -18.79 11.56 4.83
C ASP A 61 -17.35 11.30 5.32
N LYS A 62 -17.24 11.01 6.62
CA LYS A 62 -15.98 10.72 7.30
C LYS A 62 -15.21 9.56 6.66
N GLN A 63 -15.91 8.51 6.20
CA GLN A 63 -15.25 7.35 5.60
C GLN A 63 -14.65 7.69 4.22
N ILE A 64 -15.34 8.55 3.46
CA ILE A 64 -14.83 9.05 2.17
C ILE A 64 -13.61 9.95 2.41
N ILE A 65 -13.65 10.79 3.44
CA ILE A 65 -12.52 11.66 3.81
C ILE A 65 -11.30 10.80 4.18
N GLU A 66 -11.46 9.88 5.14
CA GLU A 66 -10.36 9.00 5.59
C GLU A 66 -9.76 8.23 4.42
N TRP A 67 -10.59 7.61 3.57
CA TRP A 67 -10.11 6.89 2.40
C TRP A 67 -9.35 7.80 1.42
N LYS A 68 -9.90 8.97 1.06
CA LYS A 68 -9.22 9.93 0.16
C LYS A 68 -7.89 10.43 0.74
N LEU A 69 -7.79 10.60 2.06
CA LEU A 69 -6.53 10.95 2.72
C LEU A 69 -5.48 9.85 2.55
N THR A 70 -5.85 8.58 2.45
CA THR A 70 -4.87 7.48 2.23
C THR A 70 -4.33 7.39 0.80
N LEU A 71 -5.07 7.88 -0.20
CA LEU A 71 -4.76 7.65 -1.63
C LEU A 71 -3.37 8.13 -2.06
N HIS A 72 -2.92 9.27 -1.54
CA HIS A 72 -1.60 9.80 -1.87
C HIS A 72 -0.48 8.97 -1.25
N GLN A 73 -0.67 8.45 -0.03
CA GLN A 73 0.28 7.53 0.61
C GLN A 73 0.40 6.23 -0.18
N ILE A 74 -0.70 5.71 -0.72
CA ILE A 74 -0.69 4.56 -1.63
C ILE A 74 0.16 4.89 -2.86
N GLY A 75 -0.01 6.04 -3.50
CA GLY A 75 0.79 6.38 -4.68
C GLY A 75 2.28 6.54 -4.39
N LEU A 76 2.65 7.15 -3.28
CA LEU A 76 4.05 7.22 -2.83
C LEU A 76 4.65 5.82 -2.63
N ASP A 77 3.86 4.90 -2.08
CA ASP A 77 4.24 3.51 -1.86
C ASP A 77 4.36 2.70 -3.15
N VAL A 78 3.41 2.87 -4.07
CA VAL A 78 3.43 2.26 -5.40
C VAL A 78 4.68 2.68 -6.16
N LEU A 79 5.00 3.98 -6.15
CA LEU A 79 6.19 4.46 -6.83
C LEU A 79 7.48 3.89 -6.25
N ARG A 80 7.51 3.43 -4.99
CA ARG A 80 8.70 2.80 -4.36
C ARG A 80 8.71 1.28 -4.39
N THR A 81 7.63 0.64 -4.81
CA THR A 81 7.56 -0.83 -4.87
C THR A 81 8.34 -1.35 -6.07
N ASP A 82 9.27 -2.27 -5.79
CA ASP A 82 10.01 -3.08 -6.76
C ASP A 82 10.55 -2.31 -7.98
N ARG A 83 11.04 -1.07 -7.75
CA ARG A 83 11.51 -0.12 -8.79
C ARG A 83 12.54 -0.68 -9.77
N THR A 84 13.27 -1.73 -9.39
CA THR A 84 14.29 -2.37 -10.23
C THR A 84 13.71 -3.44 -11.17
N MET A 85 12.43 -3.79 -11.02
CA MET A 85 11.76 -4.74 -11.92
C MET A 85 11.30 -4.03 -13.19
N VAL A 86 11.71 -4.55 -14.34
CA VAL A 86 11.30 -4.08 -15.69
C VAL A 86 9.78 -4.03 -15.83
N PHE A 87 9.05 -4.89 -15.11
CA PHE A 87 7.59 -4.89 -15.08
C PHE A 87 6.98 -3.51 -14.73
N TYR A 88 7.60 -2.76 -13.83
CA TYR A 88 7.11 -1.45 -13.37
C TYR A 88 7.62 -0.26 -14.20
N GLU A 89 8.41 -0.51 -15.26
CA GLU A 89 8.69 0.52 -16.27
C GLU A 89 7.42 0.90 -17.03
N ASN A 90 6.46 -0.02 -17.15
CA ASN A 90 5.15 0.27 -17.71
C ASN A 90 4.26 0.96 -16.65
N LYS A 91 3.89 2.23 -16.90
CA LYS A 91 2.98 3.01 -16.05
C LYS A 91 1.62 2.37 -15.83
N GLU A 92 1.12 1.59 -16.79
CA GLU A 92 -0.15 0.85 -16.65
C GLU A 92 -0.08 -0.14 -15.48
N ASN A 93 1.06 -0.80 -15.28
CA ASN A 93 1.25 -1.75 -14.18
C ASN A 93 1.32 -1.05 -12.82
N LEU A 94 1.88 0.16 -12.77
CA LEU A 94 1.83 1.01 -11.58
C LEU A 94 0.40 1.47 -11.28
N SER A 95 -0.38 1.82 -12.31
CA SER A 95 -1.80 2.16 -12.13
C SER A 95 -2.58 0.99 -11.56
N LYS A 96 -2.44 -0.22 -12.14
CA LYS A 96 -3.10 -1.43 -11.63
C LYS A 96 -2.77 -1.69 -10.16
N LEU A 97 -1.49 -1.52 -9.78
CA LEU A 97 -1.09 -1.67 -8.37
C LEU A 97 -1.80 -0.65 -7.47
N TRP A 98 -1.82 0.61 -7.89
CA TRP A 98 -2.48 1.69 -7.15
C TRP A 98 -3.99 1.49 -7.05
N ASP A 99 -4.64 1.13 -8.16
CA ASP A 99 -6.08 0.90 -8.26
C ASP A 99 -6.52 -0.24 -7.33
N ILE A 100 -5.84 -1.39 -7.37
CA ILE A 100 -6.14 -2.52 -6.48
C ILE A 100 -6.02 -2.13 -5.00
N LEU A 101 -4.96 -1.39 -4.63
CA LEU A 101 -4.72 -0.96 -3.25
C LEU A 101 -5.76 0.08 -2.80
N ALA A 102 -6.10 1.03 -3.67
CA ALA A 102 -7.12 2.04 -3.41
C ALA A 102 -8.50 1.39 -3.21
N VAL A 103 -8.86 0.42 -4.06
CA VAL A 103 -10.11 -0.33 -3.94
C VAL A 103 -10.12 -1.19 -2.68
N TYR A 104 -9.02 -1.87 -2.36
CA TYR A 104 -8.93 -2.65 -1.12
C TYR A 104 -9.14 -1.78 0.13
N ALA A 105 -8.47 -0.62 0.19
CA ALA A 105 -8.58 0.31 1.31
C ALA A 105 -10.02 0.82 1.54
N TRP A 106 -10.83 0.86 0.47
CA TRP A 106 -12.26 1.18 0.56
C TRP A 106 -13.10 0.00 1.05
N ILE A 107 -12.75 -1.23 0.65
CA ILE A 107 -13.52 -2.44 0.95
C ILE A 107 -13.32 -2.88 2.40
N ASP A 108 -12.07 -2.94 2.86
CA ASP A 108 -11.75 -3.40 4.21
C ASP A 108 -11.31 -2.25 5.12
N LYS A 109 -12.28 -1.40 5.51
CA LYS A 109 -12.03 -0.15 6.26
C LYS A 109 -11.39 -0.35 7.63
N ASP A 110 -11.57 -1.52 8.25
CA ASP A 110 -10.94 -1.79 9.55
C ASP A 110 -9.42 -1.93 9.43
N VAL A 111 -8.93 -2.39 8.27
CA VAL A 111 -7.49 -2.45 7.96
C VAL A 111 -7.05 -1.21 7.19
N GLY A 112 -7.88 -0.76 6.25
CA GLY A 112 -7.57 0.30 5.30
C GLY A 112 -6.34 -0.03 4.47
N TYR A 113 -5.48 0.97 4.28
CA TYR A 113 -4.16 0.80 3.70
C TYR A 113 -3.08 0.96 4.77
N CYS A 114 -2.17 -0.01 4.83
CA CYS A 114 -1.00 0.02 5.68
C CYS A 114 0.28 -0.12 4.84
N GLN A 115 1.34 0.53 5.29
CA GLN A 115 2.64 0.45 4.63
C GLN A 115 3.13 -1.00 4.52
N GLY A 116 3.52 -1.42 3.31
CA GLY A 116 3.96 -2.79 3.01
C GLY A 116 2.91 -3.63 2.27
N MET A 117 1.65 -3.19 2.23
CA MET A 117 0.62 -3.86 1.42
C MET A 117 0.90 -3.80 -0.08
N SER A 118 1.58 -2.74 -0.56
CA SER A 118 2.03 -2.68 -1.95
C SER A 118 3.03 -3.79 -2.31
N ASP A 119 3.85 -4.23 -1.36
CA ASP A 119 4.80 -5.33 -1.54
C ASP A 119 4.08 -6.68 -1.61
N LEU A 120 2.96 -6.81 -0.90
CA LEU A 120 2.09 -8.00 -0.96
C LEU A 120 1.27 -8.06 -2.25
N CYS A 121 0.85 -6.91 -2.78
CA CYS A 121 0.05 -6.81 -3.99
C CYS A 121 0.91 -6.96 -5.26
N SER A 122 2.17 -6.48 -5.24
CA SER A 122 3.09 -6.54 -6.38
C SER A 122 3.17 -7.92 -7.06
N PRO A 123 3.33 -9.04 -6.33
CA PRO A 123 3.34 -10.35 -6.96
C PRO A 123 2.03 -10.76 -7.63
N MET A 124 0.87 -10.28 -7.13
CA MET A 124 -0.44 -10.59 -7.72
C MET A 124 -0.56 -10.00 -9.13
N ILE A 125 -0.14 -8.74 -9.30
CA ILE A 125 -0.21 -8.05 -10.60
C ILE A 125 0.85 -8.55 -11.59
N VAL A 126 1.99 -9.02 -11.09
CA VAL A 126 3.03 -9.62 -11.95
C VAL A 126 2.60 -10.99 -12.47
N LEU A 127 1.88 -11.77 -11.66
CA LEU A 127 1.45 -13.13 -12.02
C LEU A 127 0.14 -13.16 -12.80
N LEU A 128 -0.80 -12.27 -12.49
CA LEU A 128 -2.15 -12.28 -13.02
C LEU A 128 -2.31 -11.17 -14.07
N LYS A 129 -2.76 -11.55 -15.26
CA LYS A 129 -2.95 -10.60 -16.37
C LYS A 129 -4.14 -9.69 -16.16
N ASP A 130 -5.20 -10.22 -15.55
CA ASP A 130 -6.44 -9.50 -15.29
C ASP A 130 -6.37 -8.82 -13.92
N GLU A 131 -6.73 -7.54 -13.90
CA GLU A 131 -6.67 -6.70 -12.69
C GLU A 131 -7.70 -7.15 -11.64
N ALA A 132 -8.88 -7.61 -12.06
CA ALA A 132 -9.89 -8.09 -11.13
C ALA A 132 -9.47 -9.41 -10.49
N ASP A 133 -8.86 -10.32 -11.25
CA ASP A 133 -8.27 -11.54 -10.68
C ASP A 133 -7.15 -11.22 -9.68
N ALA A 134 -6.29 -10.25 -10.01
CA ALA A 134 -5.25 -9.76 -9.10
C ALA A 134 -5.83 -9.18 -7.81
N PHE A 135 -6.90 -8.38 -7.93
CA PHE A 135 -7.63 -7.83 -6.79
C PHE A 135 -8.17 -8.95 -5.88
N TRP A 136 -8.88 -9.95 -6.43
CA TRP A 136 -9.46 -11.02 -5.63
C TRP A 136 -8.43 -11.94 -4.98
N CYS A 137 -7.30 -12.17 -5.64
CA CYS A 137 -6.17 -12.89 -5.04
C CYS A 137 -5.54 -12.08 -3.90
N PHE A 138 -5.33 -10.78 -4.10
CA PHE A 138 -4.82 -9.89 -3.07
C PHE A 138 -5.75 -9.80 -1.86
N GLU A 139 -7.06 -9.64 -2.09
CA GLU A 139 -8.08 -9.58 -1.03
C GLU A 139 -8.08 -10.86 -0.18
N LYS A 140 -8.01 -12.04 -0.83
CA LYS A 140 -7.92 -13.33 -0.13
C LYS A 140 -6.62 -13.47 0.68
N LEU A 141 -5.50 -12.98 0.16
CA LEU A 141 -4.24 -12.95 0.90
C LEU A 141 -4.38 -12.06 2.15
N MET A 142 -4.95 -10.88 1.98
CA MET A 142 -5.16 -9.93 3.08
C MET A 142 -6.15 -10.44 4.13
N ARG A 143 -7.16 -11.23 3.78
CA ARG A 143 -8.01 -11.90 4.79
C ARG A 143 -7.21 -12.75 5.76
N ARG A 144 -6.16 -13.43 5.28
CA ARG A 144 -5.26 -14.25 6.11
C ARG A 144 -4.30 -13.38 6.92
N LEU A 145 -3.81 -12.30 6.33
CA LEU A 145 -2.84 -11.40 6.95
C LEU A 145 -3.48 -10.27 7.76
N ARG A 146 -4.81 -10.19 7.80
CA ARG A 146 -5.57 -9.15 8.50
C ARG A 146 -5.08 -8.96 9.93
N GLY A 147 -4.75 -10.07 10.61
CA GLY A 147 -4.21 -10.07 11.97
C GLY A 147 -2.89 -9.28 12.08
N ASN A 148 -2.01 -9.35 11.08
CA ASN A 148 -0.71 -8.68 11.08
C ASN A 148 -0.85 -7.16 10.99
N PHE A 149 -1.84 -6.67 10.24
CA PHE A 149 -2.04 -5.24 9.97
C PHE A 149 -2.97 -4.56 10.99
N LYS A 150 -3.52 -5.30 11.96
CA LYS A 150 -4.28 -4.69 13.05
C LYS A 150 -3.32 -4.00 14.02
N CYS A 151 -3.51 -2.70 14.19
CA CYS A 151 -2.95 -1.94 15.30
C CYS A 151 -4.06 -1.70 16.31
N THR A 152 -3.88 -2.21 17.53
CA THR A 152 -4.72 -1.86 18.69
C THR A 152 -3.89 -1.04 19.65
N ASP A 153 -4.52 -0.25 20.53
CA ASP A 153 -3.86 0.56 21.57
C ASP A 153 -2.87 -0.24 22.46
N GLN A 154 -2.94 -1.58 22.46
CA GLN A 154 -2.15 -2.48 23.31
C GLN A 154 -1.18 -3.39 22.54
N SER A 155 -1.32 -3.58 21.22
CA SER A 155 -0.43 -4.48 20.46
C SER A 155 -0.47 -4.23 18.95
N VAL A 156 0.65 -4.51 18.30
CA VAL A 156 0.76 -4.56 16.84
C VAL A 156 0.57 -6.02 16.40
N GLY A 157 -0.13 -6.25 15.30
CA GLY A 157 -0.57 -7.58 14.87
C GLY A 157 0.48 -8.68 14.84
N VAL A 158 1.74 -8.35 14.53
CA VAL A 158 2.86 -9.31 14.50
C VAL A 158 3.59 -9.50 15.83
N SER A 159 3.24 -8.75 16.89
CA SER A 159 3.93 -8.84 18.19
C SER A 159 3.93 -10.27 18.77
N ASN A 160 2.82 -11.00 18.64
CA ASN A 160 2.75 -12.40 19.09
C ASN A 160 3.68 -13.32 18.28
N GLN A 161 3.85 -13.06 16.97
CA GLN A 161 4.76 -13.84 16.12
C GLN A 161 6.22 -13.58 16.50
N LEU A 162 6.56 -12.35 16.86
CA LEU A 162 7.89 -11.99 17.37
C LEU A 162 8.18 -12.65 18.72
N GLN A 163 7.20 -12.68 19.64
CA GLN A 163 7.34 -13.40 20.91
C GLN A 163 7.55 -14.90 20.70
N HIS A 164 6.78 -15.51 19.78
CA HIS A 164 7.01 -16.91 19.43
C HIS A 164 8.39 -17.14 18.82
N LEU A 165 8.86 -16.26 17.95
CA LEU A 165 10.22 -16.33 17.41
C LEU A 165 11.26 -16.27 18.55
N ALA A 166 11.11 -15.34 19.48
CA ALA A 166 12.00 -15.21 20.63
C ALA A 166 12.05 -16.51 21.46
N SER A 167 10.88 -17.09 21.79
CA SER A 167 10.80 -18.36 22.53
C SER A 167 11.41 -19.53 21.76
N ILE A 168 11.22 -19.60 20.45
CA ILE A 168 11.82 -20.64 19.61
C ILE A 168 13.35 -20.53 19.61
N ILE A 169 13.89 -19.32 19.42
CA ILE A 169 15.35 -19.11 19.42
C ILE A 169 15.94 -19.37 20.80
N GLN A 170 15.25 -18.99 21.88
CA GLN A 170 15.68 -19.30 23.24
C GLN A 170 15.86 -20.81 23.48
N VAL A 171 15.06 -21.66 22.84
CA VAL A 171 15.17 -23.12 22.94
C VAL A 171 16.21 -23.68 21.96
N LEU A 172 16.22 -23.20 20.72
CA LEU A 172 17.09 -23.74 19.66
C LEU A 172 18.54 -23.27 19.76
N ASP A 173 18.75 -22.01 20.09
CA ASP A 173 20.06 -21.40 20.28
C ASP A 173 20.01 -20.35 21.41
N PRO A 174 20.05 -20.81 22.68
CA PRO A 174 20.02 -19.93 23.85
C PRO A 174 21.15 -18.89 23.83
N LYS A 175 22.33 -19.24 23.30
CA LYS A 175 23.48 -18.33 23.25
C LYS A 175 23.21 -17.14 22.33
N LEU A 176 22.56 -17.39 21.19
CA LEU A 176 22.13 -16.33 20.29
C LEU A 176 21.06 -15.45 20.94
N HIS A 177 20.06 -16.06 21.60
CA HIS A 177 19.01 -15.31 22.30
C HIS A 177 19.60 -14.37 23.36
N ASP A 178 20.43 -14.89 24.27
CA ASP A 178 21.05 -14.11 25.34
C ASP A 178 21.93 -12.98 24.77
N HIS A 179 22.62 -13.23 23.66
CA HIS A 179 23.41 -12.21 22.97
C HIS A 179 22.54 -11.09 22.40
N LEU A 180 21.42 -11.44 21.75
CA LEU A 180 20.46 -10.45 21.24
C LEU A 180 19.82 -9.67 22.39
N GLU A 181 19.47 -10.32 23.50
CA GLU A 181 18.92 -9.67 24.69
C GLU A 181 19.91 -8.67 25.29
N THR A 182 21.19 -9.04 25.39
CA THR A 182 22.26 -8.16 25.89
C THR A 182 22.43 -6.91 25.02
N LEU A 183 22.15 -7.01 23.72
CA LEU A 183 22.18 -5.89 22.77
C LEU A 183 20.87 -5.07 22.76
N GLY A 184 19.88 -5.45 23.57
CA GLY A 184 18.55 -4.82 23.60
C GLY A 184 17.62 -5.25 22.46
N GLY A 185 17.94 -6.33 21.75
CA GLY A 185 17.17 -6.89 20.63
C GLY A 185 16.35 -8.13 20.98
N GLY A 186 16.06 -8.37 22.27
CA GLY A 186 15.33 -9.55 22.75
C GLY A 186 13.86 -9.61 22.36
N ASP A 187 13.30 -8.52 21.83
CA ASP A 187 11.94 -8.42 21.28
C ASP A 187 11.88 -8.72 19.77
N TYR A 188 13.04 -8.94 19.13
CA TYR A 188 13.17 -9.32 17.72
C TYR A 188 12.51 -8.33 16.74
N LEU A 189 12.45 -7.04 17.06
CA LEU A 189 11.84 -6.03 16.18
C LEU A 189 12.46 -5.95 14.78
N PHE A 190 13.70 -6.41 14.58
CA PHE A 190 14.31 -6.52 13.26
C PHE A 190 13.54 -7.49 12.32
N ALA A 191 12.82 -8.47 12.88
CA ALA A 191 12.00 -9.42 12.14
C ALA A 191 10.56 -8.90 11.89
N PHE A 192 10.19 -7.74 12.43
CA PHE A 192 8.84 -7.17 12.31
C PHE A 192 8.38 -7.09 10.85
N ARG A 193 9.20 -6.48 9.99
CA ARG A 193 8.91 -6.35 8.55
C ARG A 193 8.78 -7.72 7.89
N MET A 194 9.60 -8.68 8.30
CA MET A 194 9.62 -10.02 7.71
C MET A 194 8.27 -10.71 7.88
N PHE A 195 7.68 -10.65 9.08
CA PHE A 195 6.34 -11.21 9.32
C PHE A 195 5.22 -10.38 8.69
N MET A 196 5.33 -9.05 8.72
CA MET A 196 4.32 -8.15 8.14
C MET A 196 4.09 -8.42 6.66
N VAL A 197 5.16 -8.60 5.88
CA VAL A 197 5.07 -8.79 4.42
C VAL A 197 5.52 -10.19 3.96
N LEU A 198 5.39 -11.21 4.82
CA LEU A 198 5.70 -12.61 4.50
C LEU A 198 7.06 -12.80 3.80
N PHE A 199 8.11 -12.20 4.36
CA PHE A 199 9.49 -12.25 3.87
C PHE A 199 9.72 -11.70 2.46
N ARG A 200 8.73 -10.99 1.88
CA ARG A 200 8.82 -10.43 0.52
C ARG A 200 10.05 -9.55 0.29
N ARG A 201 10.55 -8.91 1.35
CA ARG A 201 11.72 -8.03 1.30
C ARG A 201 13.05 -8.71 1.65
N GLU A 202 13.01 -9.97 2.07
CA GLU A 202 14.20 -10.71 2.54
C GLU A 202 14.69 -11.75 1.53
N VAL A 203 13.82 -12.19 0.61
CA VAL A 203 14.14 -13.21 -0.40
C VAL A 203 13.83 -12.72 -1.82
N SER A 204 14.34 -13.44 -2.83
CA SER A 204 14.10 -13.08 -4.23
C SER A 204 12.61 -13.12 -4.58
N PHE A 205 12.21 -12.50 -5.70
CA PHE A 205 10.82 -12.51 -6.16
C PHE A 205 10.29 -13.95 -6.32
N GLY A 206 11.05 -14.81 -6.99
CA GLY A 206 10.68 -16.22 -7.16
C GLY A 206 10.59 -16.98 -5.84
N ASP A 207 11.56 -16.80 -4.94
CA ASP A 207 11.58 -17.53 -3.66
C ASP A 207 10.40 -17.14 -2.75
N SER A 208 9.96 -15.88 -2.79
CA SER A 208 8.75 -15.49 -2.06
C SER A 208 7.51 -16.20 -2.59
N LEU A 209 7.38 -16.35 -3.91
CA LEU A 209 6.24 -17.07 -4.49
C LEU A 209 6.22 -18.53 -4.03
N TYR A 210 7.36 -19.22 -4.09
CA TYR A 210 7.48 -20.59 -3.58
C TYR A 210 7.15 -20.69 -2.09
N LEU A 211 7.65 -19.75 -1.28
CA LEU A 211 7.34 -19.69 0.15
C LEU A 211 5.83 -19.53 0.38
N TRP A 212 5.18 -18.65 -0.38
CA TRP A 212 3.76 -18.37 -0.24
C TRP A 212 2.88 -19.53 -0.70
N GLU A 213 3.30 -20.28 -1.72
CA GLU A 213 2.64 -21.51 -2.14
C GLU A 213 2.73 -22.59 -1.05
N ASP A 214 3.91 -22.81 -0.47
CA ASP A 214 4.08 -23.83 0.58
C ASP A 214 3.31 -23.45 1.85
N VAL A 215 3.44 -22.22 2.33
CA VAL A 215 2.67 -21.70 3.48
C VAL A 215 1.17 -21.73 3.18
N GLY A 216 0.76 -21.35 1.98
CA GLY A 216 -0.63 -21.31 1.55
C GLY A 216 -1.27 -22.70 1.40
N SER A 217 -0.48 -23.72 1.06
CA SER A 217 -0.95 -25.11 0.87
C SER A 217 -1.15 -25.87 2.19
N ARG A 218 -0.38 -25.52 3.23
CA ARG A 218 -0.42 -26.17 4.55
C ARG A 218 -1.51 -25.62 5.47
N ILE A 219 -2.07 -24.47 5.13
CA ILE A 219 -3.16 -23.81 5.86
C ILE A 219 -4.43 -23.93 4.99
N ARG A 220 -5.02 -25.13 4.95
CA ARG A 220 -6.41 -25.28 4.48
C ARG A 220 -7.36 -24.86 5.62
N PRO A 221 -8.45 -24.13 5.31
CA PRO A 221 -9.47 -23.79 6.30
C PRO A 221 -10.14 -25.02 6.88
#